data_AF-A0A163AJE3-F1
#
_entry.id   AF-A0A163AJE3-F1
#
_cell.length_a   1.000
_cell.length_b   1.000
_cell.length_c   1.000
_cell.angle_alpha   90.00
_cell.angle_beta   90.00
_cell.angle_gamma   90.00
#
_symmetry.space_group_name_H-M   'P 1'
#
loop_
_entity.id
_entity.type
_entity.pdbx_description
1 polymer ?
#
loop_
_entity_poly.entity_id
_entity_poly.type
_entity_poly.pdbx_seq_one_letter_code
_entity_poly.pdbx_strand_id
1 'polypeptide(L)'
;MIPQEVIVRKVKALLNKLTLEKFDSISDQIWEYAHQSSKEEDGQSLRTVIQLTFDKACDEAPFASMWAQLCRKMYNKMDNKGEIVSGGNLFRKYLLNRCQTGFERGWKSQIPELDEKSSADIMMSDEYYAAVKAKRQGLGLVQFIGELFKRGMLTDRIMLECLTRLCPRPYEAEDEEAETMCKMVTTIGKDLDQSNRNNKEWMDTYFERMREMMNSPSISSRIKFMILDVMDMRKNKWATR
;
A
#
# COMPACT_ATOMS: atom_id res chain seq x y z
N MET A 1 29.08 -0.80 -15.30
CA MET A 1 27.72 -0.77 -14.70
C MET A 1 27.62 0.48 -13.85
N ILE A 2 26.44 1.11 -13.75
CA ILE A 2 26.25 2.30 -12.93
C ILE A 2 26.36 1.89 -11.45
N PRO A 3 27.19 2.56 -10.62
CA PRO A 3 27.29 2.25 -9.20
C PRO A 3 25.95 2.42 -8.47
N GLN A 4 25.68 1.57 -7.48
CA GLN A 4 24.41 1.60 -6.74
C GLN A 4 24.12 2.95 -6.08
N GLU A 5 25.13 3.62 -5.53
CA GLU A 5 24.96 4.97 -4.94
C GLU A 5 24.46 5.99 -5.96
N VAL A 6 24.94 5.89 -7.20
CA VAL A 6 24.50 6.76 -8.30
C VAL A 6 23.07 6.43 -8.70
N ILE A 7 22.72 5.14 -8.77
CA ILE A 7 21.35 4.69 -9.03
C ILE A 7 20.40 5.24 -7.96
N VAL A 8 20.72 5.03 -6.68
CA VAL A 8 19.90 5.53 -5.55
C VAL A 8 19.67 7.02 -5.66
N ARG A 9 20.73 7.81 -5.86
CA ARG A 9 20.62 9.28 -5.94
C ARG A 9 19.79 9.72 -7.15
N LYS A 10 20.01 9.13 -8.32
CA LYS A 10 19.32 9.51 -9.56
C LYS A 10 17.86 9.08 -9.54
N VAL A 11 17.56 7.87 -9.11
CA VAL A 11 16.20 7.35 -8.99
C VAL A 11 15.41 8.15 -7.96
N LYS A 12 15.97 8.47 -6.79
CA LYS A 12 15.30 9.38 -5.82
C LYS A 12 14.96 10.73 -6.44
N ALA A 13 15.88 11.33 -7.20
CA ALA A 13 15.64 12.60 -7.88
C ALA A 13 14.54 12.50 -8.96
N LEU A 14 14.44 11.36 -9.65
CA LEU A 14 13.39 11.11 -10.64
C LEU A 14 12.03 10.89 -9.97
N LEU A 15 11.97 10.07 -8.91
CA LEU A 15 10.75 9.83 -8.13
C LEU A 15 10.19 11.14 -7.56
N ASN A 16 11.04 12.03 -7.05
CA ASN A 16 10.62 13.37 -6.58
C ASN A 16 10.04 14.27 -7.68
N LYS A 17 10.31 13.98 -8.95
CA LYS A 17 9.83 14.75 -10.10
C LYS A 17 8.69 14.04 -10.83
N LEU A 18 8.35 12.82 -10.42
CA LEU A 18 7.31 12.04 -11.07
C LEU A 18 5.95 12.68 -10.82
N THR A 19 5.27 13.05 -11.90
CA THR A 19 3.90 13.56 -11.91
C THR A 19 3.14 12.88 -13.04
N LEU A 20 1.81 12.99 -13.07
CA LEU A 20 1.00 12.44 -14.17
C LEU A 20 1.38 13.05 -15.53
N GLU A 21 1.67 14.35 -15.58
CA GLU A 21 2.09 15.05 -16.81
C GLU A 21 3.42 14.54 -17.35
N LYS A 22 4.39 14.27 -16.46
CA LYS A 22 5.74 13.81 -16.82
C LYS A 22 5.89 12.30 -16.69
N PHE A 23 4.77 11.58 -16.51
CA PHE A 23 4.78 10.19 -16.09
C PHE A 23 5.58 9.33 -17.07
N ASP A 24 5.27 9.41 -18.37
CA ASP A 24 5.91 8.55 -19.35
C ASP A 24 7.41 8.80 -19.46
N SER A 25 7.82 10.06 -19.61
CA SER A 25 9.23 10.43 -19.73
C SER A 25 10.06 10.02 -18.50
N ILE A 26 9.54 10.24 -17.29
CA ILE A 26 10.29 9.95 -16.05
C ILE A 26 10.27 8.46 -15.74
N SER A 27 9.14 7.78 -15.94
CA SER A 27 9.05 6.32 -15.73
C SER A 27 9.96 5.55 -16.68
N ASP A 28 10.15 6.05 -17.92
CA ASP A 28 11.10 5.46 -18.86
C ASP A 28 12.55 5.66 -18.40
N GLN A 29 12.91 6.82 -17.85
CA GLN A 29 14.23 7.04 -17.25
C GLN A 29 14.47 6.14 -16.03
N ILE A 30 13.47 5.98 -15.15
CA ILE A 30 13.55 5.07 -14.00
C ILE A 30 13.76 3.63 -14.47
N TRP A 31 13.05 3.23 -15.54
CA TRP A 31 13.20 1.91 -16.14
C TRP A 31 14.62 1.63 -16.62
N GLU A 32 15.31 2.58 -17.24
CA GLU A 32 16.70 2.38 -17.69
C GLU A 32 17.64 2.01 -16.53
N TYR A 33 17.44 2.60 -15.35
CA TYR A 33 18.20 2.21 -14.15
C TYR A 33 17.81 0.82 -13.65
N ALA A 34 16.52 0.48 -13.66
CA ALA A 34 16.05 -0.85 -13.25
C ALA A 34 16.55 -1.95 -14.20
N HIS A 35 16.58 -1.66 -15.50
CA HIS A 35 16.98 -2.59 -16.56
C HIS A 35 18.47 -2.97 -16.51
N GLN A 36 19.29 -2.18 -15.80
CA GLN A 36 20.67 -2.58 -15.51
C GLN A 36 20.75 -3.97 -14.84
N SER A 37 19.72 -4.36 -14.08
CA SER A 37 19.64 -5.70 -13.47
C SER A 37 19.76 -6.87 -14.45
N SER A 38 19.50 -6.66 -15.75
CA SER A 38 19.75 -7.67 -16.79
C SER A 38 21.24 -8.04 -16.93
N LYS A 39 22.13 -7.18 -16.44
CA LYS A 39 23.59 -7.34 -16.45
C LYS A 39 24.15 -7.67 -15.07
N GLU A 40 23.29 -7.93 -14.08
CA GLU A 40 23.64 -8.26 -12.71
C GLU A 40 23.28 -9.72 -12.42
N GLU A 41 24.15 -10.45 -11.74
CA GLU A 41 23.85 -11.82 -11.31
C GLU A 41 22.75 -11.85 -10.24
N ASP A 42 22.73 -10.85 -9.38
CA ASP A 42 21.80 -10.76 -8.28
C ASP A 42 20.59 -9.89 -8.60
N GLY A 43 20.60 -9.04 -9.63
CA GLY A 43 19.52 -8.10 -9.94
C GLY A 43 19.35 -6.97 -8.91
N GLN A 44 20.43 -6.55 -8.24
CA GLN A 44 20.44 -5.51 -7.22
C GLN A 44 19.74 -4.21 -7.64
N SER A 45 20.00 -3.71 -8.84
CA SER A 45 19.44 -2.46 -9.36
C SER A 45 17.92 -2.48 -9.42
N LEU A 46 17.34 -3.62 -9.82
CA LEU A 46 15.88 -3.75 -9.83
C LEU A 46 15.32 -3.70 -8.41
N ARG A 47 15.93 -4.43 -7.48
CA ARG A 47 15.54 -4.38 -6.06
C ARG A 47 15.61 -2.96 -5.52
N THR A 48 16.68 -2.24 -5.80
CA THR A 48 16.88 -0.86 -5.37
C THR A 48 15.77 0.05 -5.92
N VAL A 49 15.43 -0.05 -7.20
CA VAL A 49 14.37 0.77 -7.79
C VAL A 49 12.99 0.45 -7.20
N ILE A 50 12.66 -0.83 -7.03
CA ILE A 50 11.41 -1.26 -6.38
C ILE A 50 11.35 -0.73 -4.96
N GLN A 51 12.43 -0.87 -4.19
CA GLN A 51 12.54 -0.40 -2.81
C GLN A 51 12.24 1.10 -2.71
N LEU A 52 12.91 1.92 -3.52
CA LEU A 52 12.72 3.37 -3.51
C LEU A 52 11.31 3.78 -3.94
N THR A 53 10.70 3.05 -4.87
CA THR A 53 9.32 3.29 -5.31
C THR A 53 8.33 2.98 -4.19
N PHE A 54 8.53 1.86 -3.47
CA PHE A 54 7.70 1.49 -2.32
C PHE A 54 7.81 2.50 -1.18
N ASP A 55 9.03 2.91 -0.83
CA ASP A 55 9.24 3.88 0.25
C ASP A 55 8.51 5.19 -0.05
N LYS A 56 8.56 5.65 -1.32
CA LYS A 56 7.79 6.82 -1.77
C LYS A 56 6.28 6.60 -1.74
N ALA A 57 5.80 5.44 -2.17
CA ALA A 57 4.39 5.13 -2.16
C ALA A 57 3.79 5.07 -0.75
N CYS A 58 4.57 4.57 0.23
CA CYS A 58 4.19 4.56 1.63
C CYS A 58 4.14 5.96 2.24
N ASP A 59 5.09 6.83 1.87
CA ASP A 59 5.13 8.22 2.34
C ASP A 59 4.03 9.09 1.71
N GLU A 60 3.63 8.78 0.48
CA GLU A 60 2.76 9.60 -0.35
C GLU A 60 1.48 8.86 -0.75
N ALA A 61 0.75 8.37 0.26
CA ALA A 61 -0.48 7.59 0.09
C ALA A 61 -1.51 8.18 -0.91
N PRO A 62 -1.75 9.51 -0.98
CA PRO A 62 -2.66 10.09 -1.98
C PRO A 62 -2.24 9.82 -3.44
N PHE A 63 -0.96 9.56 -3.70
CA PHE A 63 -0.43 9.26 -5.03
C PHE A 63 -0.23 7.76 -5.27
N ALA A 64 -0.75 6.90 -4.39
CA ALA A 64 -0.65 5.43 -4.49
C ALA A 64 -0.97 4.89 -5.88
N SER A 65 -2.00 5.41 -6.56
CA SER A 65 -2.37 4.94 -7.90
C SER A 65 -1.31 5.23 -8.96
N MET A 66 -0.62 6.38 -8.88
CA MET A 66 0.49 6.74 -9.77
C MET A 66 1.70 5.83 -9.53
N TRP A 67 2.03 5.57 -8.27
CA TRP A 67 3.10 4.63 -7.92
C TRP A 67 2.78 3.21 -8.42
N ALA A 68 1.51 2.79 -8.34
CA ALA A 68 1.09 1.47 -8.81
C ALA A 68 1.13 1.39 -10.34
N GLN A 69 0.84 2.51 -11.03
CA GLN A 69 1.03 2.65 -12.47
C GLN A 69 2.50 2.48 -12.86
N LEU A 70 3.42 3.07 -12.10
CA LEU A 70 4.86 2.91 -12.33
C LEU A 70 5.29 1.45 -12.19
N CYS A 71 4.86 0.77 -11.12
CA CYS A 71 5.10 -0.66 -10.94
C CYS A 71 4.55 -1.48 -12.11
N ARG A 72 3.32 -1.20 -12.56
CA ARG A 72 2.70 -1.92 -13.69
C ARG A 72 3.46 -1.68 -15.00
N LYS A 73 3.92 -0.44 -15.26
CA LYS A 73 4.71 -0.12 -16.45
C LYS A 73 6.04 -0.87 -16.46
N MET A 74 6.74 -0.93 -15.32
CA MET A 74 7.97 -1.71 -15.17
C MET A 74 7.71 -3.21 -15.38
N TYR A 75 6.65 -3.76 -14.78
CA TYR A 75 6.27 -5.16 -14.96
C TYR A 75 6.00 -5.51 -16.43
N ASN A 76 5.21 -4.70 -17.14
CA ASN A 76 4.91 -4.94 -18.56
C ASN A 76 6.16 -4.85 -19.45
N LYS A 77 7.10 -3.94 -19.17
CA LYS A 77 8.35 -3.82 -19.94
C LYS A 77 9.28 -5.03 -19.76
N MET A 78 9.18 -5.75 -18.64
CA MET A 78 9.90 -7.01 -18.44
C MET A 78 9.28 -8.18 -19.21
N ASP A 79 7.95 -8.19 -19.37
CA ASP A 79 7.20 -9.27 -20.01
C ASP A 79 7.30 -9.21 -21.55
N ASN A 80 7.39 -8.01 -22.12
CA ASN A 80 7.28 -7.79 -23.57
C ASN A 80 8.51 -8.16 -24.42
N LYS A 81 9.65 -8.54 -23.84
CA LYS A 81 10.89 -8.73 -24.63
C LYS A 81 11.29 -10.17 -24.91
N GLY A 82 10.55 -11.18 -24.45
CA GLY A 82 10.87 -12.60 -24.71
C GLY A 82 12.21 -13.08 -24.13
N GLU A 83 13.06 -12.16 -23.67
CA GLU A 83 14.32 -12.44 -23.00
C GLU A 83 14.10 -12.40 -21.49
N ILE A 84 14.19 -13.61 -20.93
CA ILE A 84 14.24 -13.93 -19.51
C ILE A 84 12.84 -13.96 -18.86
N VAL A 85 12.23 -15.15 -18.95
CA VAL A 85 11.08 -15.66 -18.16
C VAL A 85 11.23 -15.48 -16.63
N SER A 86 12.41 -15.04 -16.18
CA SER A 86 12.71 -14.70 -14.79
C SER A 86 12.31 -13.27 -14.38
N GLY A 87 12.27 -12.29 -15.29
CA GLY A 87 12.16 -10.86 -14.91
C GLY A 87 10.82 -10.48 -14.26
N GLY A 88 9.70 -10.77 -14.93
CA GLY A 88 8.36 -10.48 -14.41
C GLY A 88 8.01 -11.29 -13.16
N ASN A 89 8.37 -12.57 -13.13
CA ASN A 89 8.20 -13.44 -11.96
C ASN A 89 9.05 -12.97 -10.77
N LEU A 90 10.28 -12.51 -11.03
CA LEU A 90 11.16 -11.94 -10.02
C LEU A 90 10.61 -10.60 -9.50
N PHE A 91 10.08 -9.75 -10.38
CA PHE A 91 9.40 -8.52 -9.98
C PHE A 91 8.22 -8.81 -9.07
N ARG A 92 7.33 -9.74 -9.47
CA ARG A 92 6.19 -10.17 -8.66
C ARG A 92 6.64 -10.75 -7.32
N LYS A 93 7.69 -11.59 -7.31
CA LYS A 93 8.28 -12.13 -6.07
C LYS A 93 8.81 -11.01 -5.17
N TYR A 94 9.48 -9.99 -5.72
CA TYR A 94 9.94 -8.85 -4.94
C TYR A 94 8.81 -8.01 -4.38
N LEU A 95 7.78 -7.73 -5.18
CA LEU A 95 6.58 -7.04 -4.70
C LEU A 95 5.95 -7.80 -3.54
N LEU A 96 5.75 -9.12 -3.69
CA LEU A 96 5.15 -9.97 -2.67
C LEU A 96 5.99 -10.00 -1.39
N ASN A 97 7.29 -10.24 -1.51
CA ASN A 97 8.20 -10.24 -0.36
C ASN A 97 8.18 -8.89 0.37
N ARG A 98 8.16 -7.77 -0.35
CA ARG A 98 8.10 -6.44 0.24
C ARG A 98 6.77 -6.15 0.92
N CYS A 99 5.66 -6.58 0.33
CA CYS A 99 4.34 -6.49 0.97
C CYS A 99 4.35 -7.31 2.27
N GLN A 100 4.83 -8.55 2.23
CA GLN A 100 4.93 -9.43 3.40
C GLN A 100 5.81 -8.84 4.50
N THR A 101 7.04 -8.41 4.19
CA THR A 101 7.92 -7.75 5.18
C THR A 101 7.29 -6.47 5.74
N GLY A 102 6.59 -5.69 4.91
CA GLY A 102 5.86 -4.51 5.36
C GLY A 102 4.74 -4.85 6.35
N PHE A 103 4.00 -5.93 6.11
CA PHE A 103 2.96 -6.43 7.02
C PHE A 103 3.52 -7.03 8.31
N GLU A 104 4.62 -7.79 8.22
CA GLU A 104 5.28 -8.43 9.36
C GLU A 104 5.89 -7.42 10.33
N ARG A 105 6.40 -6.29 9.81
CA ARG A 105 6.88 -5.19 10.64
C ARG A 105 5.78 -4.60 11.53
N GLY A 106 4.52 -4.67 11.10
CA GLY A 106 3.38 -4.07 11.78
C GLY A 106 3.42 -2.54 11.76
N TRP A 107 2.26 -1.90 11.62
CA TRP A 107 2.14 -0.43 11.74
C TRP A 107 1.55 0.01 13.07
N LYS A 108 1.18 -0.95 13.93
CA LYS A 108 0.88 -0.73 15.35
C LYS A 108 2.15 -0.85 16.21
N SER A 109 3.28 -0.34 15.72
CA SER A 109 4.40 -0.02 16.62
C SER A 109 3.82 0.81 17.75
N GLN A 110 4.04 0.38 19.00
CA GLN A 110 3.47 0.97 20.21
C GLN A 110 3.73 2.48 20.20
N ILE A 111 2.77 3.27 19.72
CA ILE A 111 2.81 4.72 19.91
C ILE A 111 2.64 4.88 21.41
N PRO A 112 3.60 5.50 22.12
CA PRO A 112 3.48 5.72 23.55
C PRO A 112 2.15 6.42 23.84
N GLU A 113 1.32 5.84 24.71
CA GLU A 113 0.10 6.50 25.17
C GLU A 113 0.50 7.80 25.88
N LEU A 114 -0.05 8.91 25.41
CA LEU A 114 0.19 10.22 26.01
C LEU A 114 -0.68 10.34 27.25
N ASP A 115 -0.08 10.38 28.43
CA ASP A 115 -0.79 10.77 29.64
C ASP A 115 -1.02 12.30 29.67
N GLU A 116 -2.09 12.74 30.32
CA GLU A 116 -2.45 14.18 30.36
C GLU A 116 -1.36 15.05 31.03
N LYS A 117 -0.42 14.44 31.77
CA LYS A 117 0.57 15.15 32.60
C LYS A 117 1.96 15.30 31.96
N SER A 118 2.30 14.51 30.94
CA SER A 118 3.60 14.59 30.24
C SER A 118 3.49 14.70 28.71
N SER A 119 2.28 14.97 28.22
CA SER A 119 1.93 15.04 26.79
C SER A 119 2.85 15.91 25.93
N ALA A 120 3.30 17.08 26.40
CA ALA A 120 4.11 18.00 25.59
C ALA A 120 5.54 17.48 25.33
N ASP A 121 6.22 16.94 26.34
CA ASP A 121 7.59 16.42 26.19
C ASP A 121 7.59 15.09 25.41
N ILE A 122 6.58 14.24 25.60
CA ILE A 122 6.45 12.98 24.86
C ILE A 122 6.11 13.22 23.39
N MET A 123 5.20 14.15 23.08
CA MET A 123 4.87 14.53 21.69
C MET A 123 6.07 15.10 20.93
N MET A 124 7.05 15.67 21.65
CA MET A 124 8.28 16.23 21.07
C MET A 124 9.44 15.22 21.04
N SER A 125 9.24 13.99 21.52
CA SER A 125 10.27 12.95 21.50
C SER A 125 10.49 12.38 20.09
N ASP A 126 11.75 12.08 19.76
CA ASP A 126 12.10 11.42 18.49
C ASP A 126 11.40 10.06 18.34
N GLU A 127 11.16 9.35 19.45
CA GLU A 127 10.44 8.07 19.49
C GLU A 127 8.98 8.21 19.06
N TYR A 128 8.27 9.23 19.55
CA TYR A 128 6.89 9.50 19.14
C TYR A 128 6.80 9.86 17.65
N TYR A 129 7.67 10.75 17.16
CA TYR A 129 7.71 11.08 15.73
C TYR A 129 8.01 9.86 14.85
N ALA A 130 8.93 9.00 15.29
CA ALA A 130 9.24 7.76 14.58
C ALA A 130 8.03 6.80 14.54
N ALA A 131 7.30 6.66 15.66
CA ALA A 131 6.13 5.80 15.75
C ALA A 131 4.97 6.32 14.88
N VAL A 132 4.65 7.62 14.93
CA VAL A 132 3.63 8.25 14.08
C VAL A 132 4.00 8.11 12.60
N LYS A 133 5.27 8.34 12.24
CA LYS A 133 5.74 8.16 10.87
C LYS A 133 5.60 6.70 10.41
N ALA A 134 5.94 5.73 11.26
CA ALA A 134 5.81 4.32 10.95
C ALA A 134 4.33 3.92 10.74
N LYS A 135 3.42 4.42 11.58
CA LYS A 135 1.97 4.22 11.42
C LYS A 135 1.48 4.77 10.08
N ARG A 136 1.83 6.03 9.77
CA ARG A 136 1.46 6.69 8.50
C ARG A 136 1.97 5.92 7.29
N GLN A 137 3.24 5.52 7.29
CA GLN A 137 3.83 4.72 6.21
C GLN A 137 3.17 3.35 6.06
N GLY A 138 2.78 2.72 7.17
CA GLY A 138 2.05 1.47 7.18
C GLY A 138 0.67 1.57 6.55
N LEU A 139 -0.10 2.60 6.91
CA LEU A 139 -1.40 2.86 6.29
C LEU A 139 -1.26 3.24 4.81
N GLY A 140 -0.22 4.00 4.45
CA GLY A 140 0.12 4.28 3.05
C GLY A 140 0.46 3.03 2.25
N LEU A 141 1.21 2.09 2.84
CA LEU A 141 1.49 0.79 2.24
C LEU A 141 0.21 0.02 1.92
N VAL A 142 -0.76 0.00 2.84
CA VAL A 142 -2.04 -0.69 2.66
C VAL A 142 -2.81 -0.12 1.47
N GLN A 143 -2.88 1.21 1.35
CA GLN A 143 -3.53 1.87 0.20
C GLN A 143 -2.80 1.56 -1.11
N PHE A 144 -1.47 1.59 -1.09
CA PHE A 144 -0.65 1.26 -2.25
C PHE A 144 -0.84 -0.18 -2.74
N ILE A 145 -0.96 -1.13 -1.82
CA ILE A 145 -1.24 -2.54 -2.14
C ILE A 145 -2.62 -2.68 -2.79
N GLY A 146 -3.64 -1.97 -2.31
CA GLY A 146 -4.95 -1.93 -2.96
C GLY A 146 -4.86 -1.50 -4.43
N GLU A 147 -4.06 -0.48 -4.73
CA GLU A 147 -3.83 0.00 -6.10
C GLU A 147 -3.03 -1.00 -6.96
N LEU A 148 -2.08 -1.73 -6.37
CA LEU A 148 -1.37 -2.82 -7.05
C LEU A 148 -2.30 -3.99 -7.38
N PHE A 149 -3.20 -4.34 -6.46
CA PHE A 149 -4.19 -5.40 -6.67
C PHE A 149 -5.14 -5.06 -7.82
N LYS A 150 -5.69 -3.84 -7.85
CA LYS A 150 -6.54 -3.34 -8.94
C LYS A 150 -5.86 -3.43 -10.33
N ARG A 151 -4.53 -3.42 -10.37
CA ARG A 151 -3.72 -3.57 -11.58
C ARG A 151 -3.28 -5.02 -11.86
N GLY A 152 -3.88 -6.01 -11.20
CA GLY A 152 -3.63 -7.44 -11.38
C GLY A 152 -2.24 -7.89 -10.93
N MET A 153 -1.57 -7.12 -10.06
CA MET A 153 -0.19 -7.39 -9.65
C MET A 153 -0.09 -8.25 -8.38
N LEU A 154 -1.18 -8.35 -7.64
CA LEU A 154 -1.28 -9.13 -6.40
C LEU A 154 -2.40 -10.17 -6.51
N THR A 155 -2.51 -11.04 -5.51
CA THR A 155 -3.55 -12.07 -5.42
C THR A 155 -4.53 -11.75 -4.30
N ASP A 156 -5.73 -12.32 -4.38
CA ASP A 156 -6.78 -12.17 -3.36
C ASP A 156 -6.27 -12.51 -1.96
N ARG A 157 -5.44 -13.57 -1.83
CA ARG A 157 -4.86 -13.99 -0.55
C ARG A 157 -4.11 -12.85 0.15
N ILE A 158 -3.31 -12.09 -0.59
CA ILE A 158 -2.57 -10.96 -0.02
C ILE A 158 -3.57 -9.90 0.46
N MET A 159 -4.59 -9.58 -0.33
CA MET A 159 -5.58 -8.56 0.05
C MET A 159 -6.40 -8.93 1.28
N LEU A 160 -6.83 -10.19 1.39
CA LEU A 160 -7.52 -10.68 2.58
C LEU A 160 -6.62 -10.57 3.82
N GLU A 161 -5.33 -10.87 3.69
CA GLU A 161 -4.37 -10.67 4.76
C GLU A 161 -4.24 -9.19 5.16
N CYS A 162 -4.20 -8.27 4.18
CA CYS A 162 -4.17 -6.83 4.43
C CYS A 162 -5.41 -6.37 5.23
N LEU A 163 -6.61 -6.74 4.78
CA LEU A 163 -7.88 -6.38 5.41
C LEU A 163 -7.96 -6.95 6.84
N THR A 164 -7.49 -8.19 7.03
CA THR A 164 -7.49 -8.85 8.35
C THR A 164 -6.58 -8.13 9.34
N ARG A 165 -5.40 -7.68 8.89
CA ARG A 165 -4.41 -6.99 9.73
C ARG A 165 -4.77 -5.53 9.96
N LEU A 166 -5.49 -4.87 9.04
CA LEU A 166 -5.84 -3.45 9.13
C LEU A 166 -6.60 -3.11 10.40
N CYS A 167 -7.51 -3.99 10.83
CA CYS A 167 -8.21 -3.82 12.09
C CYS A 167 -8.41 -5.17 12.79
N PRO A 168 -7.46 -5.57 13.66
CA PRO A 168 -7.58 -6.79 14.44
C PRO A 168 -8.50 -6.61 15.66
N ARG A 169 -8.67 -5.36 16.13
CA ARG A 169 -9.51 -5.00 17.30
C ARG A 169 -10.46 -3.86 16.92
N PRO A 170 -11.65 -4.15 16.36
CA PRO A 170 -12.60 -3.15 15.86
C PRO A 170 -13.01 -2.09 16.88
N TYR A 171 -13.22 -2.47 18.14
CA TYR A 171 -13.62 -1.54 19.21
C TYR A 171 -12.53 -0.56 19.65
N GLU A 172 -11.28 -0.78 19.25
CA GLU A 172 -10.14 0.10 19.49
C GLU A 172 -9.68 0.81 18.21
N ALA A 173 -10.46 0.72 17.13
CA ALA A 173 -10.09 1.33 15.85
C ALA A 173 -10.05 2.85 15.97
N GLU A 174 -9.06 3.44 15.30
CA GLU A 174 -8.93 4.89 15.13
C GLU A 174 -9.38 5.33 13.73
N ASP A 175 -9.65 6.64 13.59
CA ASP A 175 -10.11 7.26 12.35
C ASP A 175 -9.25 6.88 11.13
N GLU A 176 -7.92 6.87 11.26
CA GLU A 176 -7.02 6.58 10.13
C GLU A 176 -7.11 5.12 9.64
N GLU A 177 -7.28 4.16 10.57
CA GLU A 177 -7.41 2.73 10.26
C GLU A 177 -8.74 2.46 9.57
N ALA A 178 -9.82 3.00 10.12
CA ALA A 178 -11.16 2.88 9.57
C ALA A 178 -11.30 3.60 8.22
N GLU A 179 -10.71 4.79 8.05
CA GLU A 179 -10.65 5.49 6.76
C GLU A 179 -9.89 4.67 5.71
N THR A 180 -8.74 4.10 6.09
CA THR A 180 -7.97 3.24 5.19
C THR A 180 -8.75 1.98 4.81
N MET A 181 -9.51 1.39 5.74
CA MET A 181 -10.38 0.24 5.49
C MET A 181 -11.47 0.61 4.48
N CYS A 182 -12.14 1.75 4.68
CA CYS A 182 -13.16 2.25 3.76
C CYS A 182 -12.61 2.48 2.35
N LYS A 183 -11.44 3.14 2.24
CA LYS A 183 -10.78 3.38 0.94
C LYS A 183 -10.41 2.06 0.26
N MET A 184 -9.82 1.12 0.99
CA MET A 184 -9.41 -0.17 0.44
C MET A 184 -10.62 -0.96 -0.07
N VAL A 185 -11.66 -1.09 0.74
CA VAL A 185 -12.91 -1.79 0.37
C VAL A 185 -13.61 -1.07 -0.80
N THR A 186 -13.57 0.25 -0.87
CA THR A 186 -14.11 0.99 -2.02
C THR A 186 -13.36 0.65 -3.30
N THR A 187 -12.04 0.54 -3.24
CA THR A 187 -11.20 0.28 -4.42
C THR A 187 -11.27 -1.17 -4.92
N ILE A 188 -11.26 -2.16 -4.02
CA ILE A 188 -11.11 -3.58 -4.38
C ILE A 188 -12.31 -4.46 -3.99
N GLY A 189 -13.28 -3.91 -3.27
CA GLY A 189 -14.33 -4.69 -2.61
C GLY A 189 -15.19 -5.46 -3.61
N LYS A 190 -15.53 -4.84 -4.76
CA LYS A 190 -16.25 -5.51 -5.84
C LYS A 190 -15.52 -6.74 -6.36
N ASP A 191 -14.22 -6.60 -6.63
CA ASP A 191 -13.40 -7.67 -7.21
C ASP A 191 -13.27 -8.84 -6.23
N LEU A 192 -13.08 -8.57 -4.93
CA LEU A 192 -13.02 -9.61 -3.90
C LEU A 192 -14.38 -10.29 -3.69
N ASP A 193 -15.46 -9.53 -3.60
CA ASP A 193 -16.82 -10.03 -3.33
C ASP A 193 -17.37 -10.88 -4.49
N GLN A 194 -16.89 -10.63 -5.73
CA GLN A 194 -17.28 -11.37 -6.94
C GLN A 194 -16.30 -12.48 -7.34
N SER A 195 -15.10 -12.55 -6.73
CA SER A 195 -14.06 -13.53 -7.09
C SER A 195 -14.49 -14.97 -6.82
N ASN A 196 -14.86 -15.29 -5.57
CA ASN A 196 -15.30 -16.63 -5.18
C ASN A 196 -16.09 -16.61 -3.87
N ARG A 197 -16.76 -17.73 -3.55
CA ARG A 197 -17.59 -17.85 -2.34
C ARG A 197 -16.81 -17.60 -1.04
N ASN A 198 -15.58 -18.12 -0.93
CA ASN A 198 -14.78 -17.97 0.28
C ASN A 198 -14.41 -16.49 0.49
N ASN A 199 -14.02 -15.77 -0.58
CA ASN A 199 -13.74 -14.35 -0.48
C ASN A 199 -14.97 -13.55 -0.07
N LYS A 200 -16.16 -13.91 -0.58
CA LYS A 200 -17.42 -13.29 -0.17
C LYS A 200 -17.69 -13.47 1.33
N GLU A 201 -17.46 -14.67 1.86
CA GLU A 201 -17.59 -14.95 3.31
C GLU A 201 -16.58 -14.15 4.14
N TRP A 202 -15.35 -13.95 3.64
CA TRP A 202 -14.38 -13.03 4.25
C TRP A 202 -14.85 -11.58 4.20
N MET A 203 -15.42 -11.13 3.07
CA MET A 203 -15.98 -9.79 2.95
C MET A 203 -17.14 -9.58 3.92
N ASP A 204 -17.99 -10.58 4.15
CA ASP A 204 -19.03 -10.53 5.20
C ASP A 204 -18.43 -10.29 6.58
N THR A 205 -17.35 -11.02 6.90
CA THR A 205 -16.61 -10.85 8.17
C THR A 205 -16.03 -9.44 8.30
N TYR A 206 -15.44 -8.89 7.24
CA TYR A 206 -14.88 -7.54 7.26
C TYR A 206 -15.94 -6.45 7.41
N PHE A 207 -17.11 -6.61 6.79
CA PHE A 207 -18.21 -5.66 6.93
C PHE A 207 -18.82 -5.70 8.33
N GLU A 208 -18.84 -6.87 8.98
CA GLU A 208 -19.22 -6.95 10.39
C GLU A 208 -18.21 -6.22 11.28
N ARG A 209 -16.90 -6.43 11.06
CA ARG A 209 -15.85 -5.67 11.77
C ARG A 209 -15.99 -4.17 11.56
N MET A 210 -16.28 -3.71 10.34
CA MET A 210 -16.52 -2.28 10.08
C MET A 210 -17.74 -1.77 10.85
N ARG A 211 -18.79 -2.57 11.02
CA ARG A 211 -19.93 -2.22 11.87
C ARG A 211 -19.51 -2.11 13.34
N GLU A 212 -18.71 -3.04 13.83
CA GLU A 212 -18.16 -2.99 15.20
C GLU A 212 -17.27 -1.76 15.42
N MET A 213 -16.48 -1.33 14.42
CA MET A 213 -15.66 -0.11 14.49
C MET A 213 -16.49 1.13 14.79
N MET A 214 -17.74 1.20 14.33
CA MET A 214 -18.61 2.36 14.60
C MET A 214 -18.90 2.54 16.10
N ASN A 215 -18.71 1.50 16.91
CA ASN A 215 -18.87 1.53 18.37
C ASN A 215 -17.58 1.95 19.10
N SER A 216 -16.45 2.07 18.40
CA SER A 216 -15.21 2.60 18.99
C SER A 216 -15.41 4.07 19.41
N PRO A 217 -14.98 4.47 20.62
CA PRO A 217 -15.04 5.86 21.07
C PRO A 217 -14.10 6.77 20.27
N SER A 218 -13.07 6.21 19.64
CA SER A 218 -12.05 6.94 18.87
C SER A 218 -12.46 7.22 17.43
N ILE A 219 -13.67 6.80 17.00
CA ILE A 219 -14.17 6.99 15.64
C ILE A 219 -15.09 8.20 15.56
N SER A 220 -14.72 9.17 14.73
CA SER A 220 -15.48 10.39 14.48
C SER A 220 -16.73 10.14 13.63
N SER A 221 -17.74 11.02 13.76
CA SER A 221 -18.97 10.93 12.97
C SER A 221 -18.71 10.89 11.47
N ARG A 222 -17.71 11.64 10.97
CA ARG A 222 -17.30 11.63 9.56
C ARG A 222 -16.93 10.22 9.09
N ILE A 223 -16.14 9.50 9.88
CA ILE A 223 -15.73 8.13 9.55
C ILE A 223 -16.90 7.15 9.68
N LYS A 224 -17.79 7.34 10.66
CA LYS A 224 -19.03 6.55 10.74
C LYS A 224 -19.88 6.68 9.48
N PHE A 225 -20.05 7.90 8.95
CA PHE A 225 -20.73 8.11 7.67
C PHE A 225 -19.99 7.44 6.51
N MET A 226 -18.66 7.53 6.46
CA MET A 226 -17.86 6.86 5.43
C MET A 226 -18.04 5.33 5.46
N ILE A 227 -18.10 4.72 6.65
CA ILE A 227 -18.40 3.28 6.81
C ILE A 227 -19.80 2.97 6.26
N LEU A 228 -20.81 3.76 6.63
CA LEU A 228 -22.18 3.57 6.16
C LEU A 228 -22.29 3.68 4.62
N ASP A 229 -21.60 4.64 4.01
CA ASP A 229 -21.56 4.80 2.55
C ASP A 229 -20.99 3.55 1.86
N VAL A 230 -19.92 2.97 2.40
CA VAL A 230 -19.33 1.72 1.87
C VAL A 230 -20.27 0.53 2.08
N MET A 231 -20.97 0.46 3.21
CA MET A 231 -21.99 -0.57 3.45
C MET A 231 -23.13 -0.49 2.44
N ASP A 232 -23.62 0.71 2.16
CA ASP A 232 -24.69 0.92 1.19
C ASP A 232 -24.21 0.66 -0.24
N MET A 233 -22.96 0.98 -0.57
CA MET A 233 -22.34 0.62 -1.84
C MET A 233 -22.38 -0.89 -2.07
N ARG A 234 -22.00 -1.70 -1.07
CA ARG A 234 -22.06 -3.17 -1.18
C ARG A 234 -23.49 -3.69 -1.28
N LYS A 235 -24.44 -3.16 -0.49
CA LYS A 235 -25.87 -3.52 -0.58
C LYS A 235 -26.43 -3.26 -1.98
N ASN A 236 -26.00 -2.18 -2.61
CA ASN A 236 -26.36 -1.81 -3.99
C ASN A 236 -25.52 -2.56 -5.05
N LYS A 237 -24.93 -3.72 -4.70
CA LYS A 237 -24.14 -4.57 -5.59
C LYS A 237 -22.97 -3.84 -6.25
N TRP A 238 -22.35 -2.90 -5.53
CA TRP A 238 -21.21 -2.12 -6.00
C TRP A 238 -21.53 -1.22 -7.21
N ALA A 239 -22.80 -0.84 -7.38
CA ALA A 239 -23.18 0.17 -8.36
C ALA A 239 -22.68 1.55 -7.89
N THR A 240 -21.96 2.24 -8.76
CA THR A 240 -21.60 3.65 -8.56
C THR A 240 -22.89 4.47 -8.60
N ARG A 241 -23.12 5.30 -7.59
CA ARG A 241 -24.19 6.30 -7.62
C ARG A 241 -23.97 7.32 -8.72
#